data_AF-A0AAV8XW53-F1
#
_entry.id   AF-A0AAV8XW53-F1
#
_cell.length_a   1.000
_cell.length_b   1.000
_cell.length_c   1.000
_cell.angle_alpha   90.00
_cell.angle_beta   90.00
_cell.angle_gamma   90.00
#
_symmetry.space_group_name_H-M   'P 1'
#
loop_
_entity.id
_entity.type
_entity.pdbx_description
1 polymer ?
#
loop_
_entity_poly.entity_id
_entity_poly.type
_entity_poly.pdbx_seq_one_letter_code
_entity_poly.pdbx_strand_id
1 'polypeptide(L)'
;MIRSMLTGQQINKQVGMWFIMLSVASLAGVASSIPCEEARLKCAYRMGCGMALQNYLVGCSSVLQGPYPTHCPEICQHSLIALLSTEEGNDLMKCECSDEYCEDQKDRSEVCRPQVMHSMNQVVVPCRVAQWICAADAECSTAFDYYNRYCRAMFHGKKCTARCHNSISILRRQEKATKLTVCRCDGTEDYDCRAIQRNMDKLCFHQRHNKTHHHHQQPQQPKGETVPTVVLVSGCEGAITRRRAAATWLVLTILAGYLSVT
;
A
#
# COMPACT_ATOMS: atom_id res chain seq x y z
N MET A 1 -68.25 20.58 15.63
CA MET A 1 -67.44 20.36 16.85
C MET A 1 -67.10 18.87 16.93
N ILE A 2 -65.80 18.55 16.97
CA ILE A 2 -65.18 17.40 17.70
C ILE A 2 -65.44 16.01 17.07
N ARG A 3 -64.51 15.07 16.93
CA ARG A 3 -63.04 14.94 17.00
C ARG A 3 -62.76 13.46 16.66
N SER A 4 -61.64 13.22 16.00
CA SER A 4 -60.90 11.97 15.83
C SER A 4 -61.23 10.81 16.79
N MET A 5 -61.35 9.58 16.26
CA MET A 5 -60.80 8.29 16.78
C MET A 5 -61.04 7.21 15.70
N LEU A 6 -60.18 6.27 15.32
CA LEU A 6 -58.80 5.95 15.64
C LEU A 6 -58.35 4.96 14.54
N THR A 7 -57.43 5.40 13.69
CA THR A 7 -56.60 4.58 12.79
C THR A 7 -55.65 3.74 13.63
N GLY A 8 -56.05 2.53 14.03
CA GLY A 8 -55.28 1.67 14.96
C GLY A 8 -54.85 0.31 14.42
N GLN A 9 -55.25 -0.09 13.21
CA GLN A 9 -55.16 -1.50 12.78
C GLN A 9 -54.23 -1.79 11.59
N GLN A 10 -53.56 -0.78 11.02
CA GLN A 10 -52.74 -0.95 9.80
C GLN A 10 -51.22 -0.70 9.97
N ILE A 11 -50.73 -0.51 11.20
CA ILE A 11 -49.29 -0.27 11.44
C ILE A 11 -48.56 -1.56 11.85
N ASN A 12 -49.27 -2.57 12.39
CA ASN A 12 -48.63 -3.74 12.99
C ASN A 12 -48.12 -4.79 11.99
N LYS A 13 -48.57 -4.77 10.72
CA LYS A 13 -48.12 -5.74 9.70
C LYS A 13 -46.86 -5.30 8.95
N GLN A 14 -46.65 -3.99 8.80
CA GLN A 14 -45.49 -3.46 8.08
C GLN A 14 -44.19 -3.61 8.89
N VAL A 15 -44.28 -3.46 10.23
CA VAL A 15 -43.13 -3.55 11.14
C VAL A 15 -42.66 -5.00 11.28
N GLY A 16 -43.58 -5.97 11.39
CA GLY A 16 -43.23 -7.39 11.53
C GLY A 16 -42.48 -7.97 10.32
N MET A 17 -42.82 -7.53 9.10
CA MET A 17 -42.19 -8.04 7.88
C MET A 17 -40.75 -7.52 7.68
N TRP A 18 -40.46 -6.30 8.15
CA TRP A 18 -39.11 -5.71 8.07
C TRP A 18 -38.16 -6.28 9.13
N PHE A 19 -38.65 -6.65 10.31
CA PHE A 19 -37.83 -7.30 11.35
C PHE A 19 -37.43 -8.74 11.01
N ILE A 20 -38.25 -9.47 10.24
CA ILE A 20 -37.91 -10.83 9.80
C ILE A 20 -36.81 -10.80 8.72
N MET A 21 -36.83 -9.81 7.81
CA MET A 21 -35.80 -9.67 6.77
C MET A 21 -34.45 -9.14 7.29
N LEU A 22 -34.42 -8.42 8.42
CA LEU A 22 -33.16 -8.05 9.10
C LEU A 22 -32.53 -9.20 9.90
N SER A 23 -33.33 -10.19 10.31
CA SER A 23 -32.86 -11.30 11.17
C SER A 23 -32.15 -12.41 10.37
N VAL A 24 -32.44 -12.56 9.07
CA VAL A 24 -31.85 -13.60 8.21
C VAL A 24 -30.48 -13.21 7.64
N ALA A 25 -30.09 -11.93 7.67
CA ALA A 25 -28.79 -11.47 7.17
C ALA A 25 -27.61 -11.67 8.14
N SER A 26 -27.84 -12.25 9.33
CA SER A 26 -26.83 -12.33 10.40
C SER A 26 -26.11 -13.70 10.51
N LEU A 27 -26.34 -14.63 9.58
CA LEU A 27 -25.78 -15.98 9.61
C LEU A 27 -25.16 -16.35 8.25
N ALA A 28 -23.91 -15.96 8.02
CA ALA A 28 -22.90 -16.70 7.22
C ALA A 28 -21.67 -15.84 6.91
N GLY A 29 -21.00 -15.37 7.96
CA GLY A 29 -19.58 -15.03 7.87
C GLY A 29 -18.74 -16.21 8.36
N VAL A 30 -18.96 -17.41 7.81
CA VAL A 30 -18.03 -18.52 8.08
C VAL A 30 -16.81 -18.24 7.22
N ALA A 31 -15.78 -17.62 7.81
CA ALA A 31 -14.49 -17.55 7.16
C ALA A 31 -13.92 -18.97 7.12
N SER A 32 -14.28 -19.74 6.09
CA SER A 32 -13.58 -21.00 5.79
C SER A 32 -12.15 -20.63 5.45
N SER A 33 -11.19 -21.05 6.28
CA SER A 33 -9.79 -20.82 5.96
C SER A 33 -9.42 -21.68 4.75
N ILE A 34 -8.53 -21.18 3.91
CA ILE A 34 -8.10 -21.89 2.70
C ILE A 34 -7.10 -22.99 3.07
N PRO A 35 -7.05 -24.12 2.34
CA PRO A 35 -6.03 -25.13 2.57
C PRO A 35 -4.64 -24.58 2.28
N CYS A 36 -3.64 -24.99 3.06
CA CYS A 36 -2.29 -24.44 2.98
C CYS A 36 -1.61 -24.62 1.62
N GLU A 37 -1.89 -25.71 0.92
CA GLU A 37 -1.38 -25.92 -0.44
C GLU A 37 -1.91 -24.86 -1.41
N GLU A 38 -3.21 -24.55 -1.35
CA GLU A 38 -3.82 -23.52 -2.16
C GLU A 38 -3.30 -22.12 -1.78
N ALA A 39 -3.18 -21.82 -0.49
CA ALA A 39 -2.62 -20.56 0.00
C ALA A 39 -1.20 -20.33 -0.51
N ARG A 40 -0.39 -21.39 -0.49
CA ARG A 40 0.99 -21.37 -0.96
C ARG A 40 1.06 -21.09 -2.45
N LEU A 41 0.21 -21.74 -3.25
CA LEU A 41 0.14 -21.49 -4.69
C LEU A 41 -0.29 -20.05 -4.99
N LYS A 42 -1.34 -19.54 -4.34
CA LYS A 42 -1.78 -18.14 -4.50
C LYS A 42 -0.66 -17.14 -4.22
N CYS A 43 0.07 -17.34 -3.13
CA CYS A 43 1.23 -16.51 -2.80
C CYS A 43 2.34 -16.64 -3.85
N ALA A 44 2.70 -17.87 -4.26
CA ALA A 44 3.76 -18.11 -5.23
C ALA A 44 3.51 -17.45 -6.60
N TYR A 45 2.26 -17.38 -7.05
CA TYR A 45 1.90 -16.76 -8.34
C TYR A 45 1.87 -15.22 -8.30
N ARG A 46 1.79 -14.60 -7.12
CA ARG A 46 1.89 -13.15 -6.97
C ARG A 46 3.37 -12.75 -6.90
N MET A 47 3.82 -11.83 -7.76
CA MET A 47 5.26 -11.48 -7.83
C MET A 47 5.86 -11.06 -6.48
N GLY A 48 5.17 -10.20 -5.72
CA GLY A 48 5.63 -9.76 -4.40
C GLY A 48 5.65 -10.88 -3.36
N CYS A 49 4.51 -11.57 -3.19
CA CYS A 49 4.39 -12.67 -2.23
C CYS A 49 5.29 -13.85 -2.58
N GLY A 50 5.40 -14.23 -3.85
CA GLY A 50 6.24 -15.34 -4.30
C GLY A 50 7.72 -15.11 -4.01
N MET A 51 8.22 -13.87 -4.18
CA MET A 51 9.56 -13.50 -3.76
C MET A 51 9.73 -13.59 -2.23
N ALA A 52 8.74 -13.09 -1.47
CA ALA A 52 8.75 -13.17 -0.01
C ALA A 52 8.69 -14.62 0.50
N LEU A 53 7.92 -15.49 -0.17
CA LEU A 53 7.79 -16.91 0.10
C LEU A 53 9.12 -17.63 -0.14
N GLN A 54 9.80 -17.34 -1.25
CA GLN A 54 11.12 -17.89 -1.51
C GLN A 54 12.13 -17.48 -0.43
N ASN A 55 12.12 -16.20 -0.03
CA ASN A 55 12.97 -15.70 1.05
C ASN A 55 12.65 -16.37 2.38
N TYR A 56 11.37 -16.62 2.68
CA TYR A 56 10.95 -17.38 3.86
C TYR A 56 11.51 -18.80 3.86
N LEU A 57 11.33 -19.55 2.76
CA LEU A 57 11.81 -20.94 2.68
C LEU A 57 13.34 -21.04 2.85
N VAL A 58 14.09 -20.09 2.30
CA VAL A 58 15.55 -20.06 2.41
C VAL A 58 16.01 -19.52 3.77
N GLY A 59 15.49 -18.36 4.18
CA GLY A 59 15.87 -17.66 5.41
C GLY A 59 15.45 -18.37 6.68
N CYS A 60 14.38 -19.16 6.64
CA CYS A 60 13.91 -19.98 7.77
C CYS A 60 14.34 -21.45 7.67
N SER A 61 15.20 -21.84 6.73
CA SER A 61 15.62 -23.24 6.55
C SER A 61 16.09 -23.94 7.84
N SER A 62 16.83 -23.23 8.70
CA SER A 62 17.27 -23.76 10.01
C SER A 62 16.16 -23.96 11.04
N VAL A 63 15.07 -23.20 10.93
CA VAL A 63 13.85 -23.32 11.74
C VAL A 63 12.98 -24.47 11.22
N LEU A 64 12.87 -24.58 9.90
CA LEU A 64 11.98 -25.50 9.20
C LEU A 64 12.50 -26.95 9.15
N GLN A 65 13.80 -27.16 8.92
CA GLN A 65 14.37 -28.48 8.62
C GLN A 65 15.30 -29.02 9.72
N GLY A 66 15.62 -28.21 10.73
CA GLY A 66 16.59 -28.54 11.76
C GLY A 66 15.99 -29.15 13.04
N PRO A 67 16.79 -29.27 14.12
CA PRO A 67 16.27 -29.48 15.47
C PRO A 67 15.26 -28.40 15.84
N TYR A 68 14.36 -28.69 16.79
CA TYR A 68 13.34 -27.73 17.19
C TYR A 68 13.99 -26.41 17.65
N PRO A 69 13.61 -25.26 17.06
CA PRO A 69 14.30 -23.99 17.27
C PRO A 69 14.04 -23.43 18.67
N THR A 70 15.09 -22.99 19.36
CA THR A 70 14.99 -22.32 20.67
C THR A 70 14.89 -20.80 20.58
N HIS A 71 15.31 -20.24 19.44
CA HIS A 71 15.29 -18.82 19.14
C HIS A 71 15.06 -18.64 17.64
N CYS A 72 14.47 -17.51 17.25
CA CYS A 72 14.28 -17.20 15.84
C CYS A 72 15.51 -16.47 15.27
N PRO A 73 16.16 -17.00 14.22
CA PRO A 73 17.24 -16.30 13.52
C PRO A 73 16.73 -15.00 12.90
N GLU A 74 17.56 -13.95 12.94
CA GLU A 74 17.20 -12.62 12.43
C GLU A 74 16.75 -12.65 10.96
N ILE A 75 17.44 -13.42 10.11
CA ILE A 75 17.10 -13.56 8.69
C ILE A 75 15.72 -14.20 8.48
N CYS A 76 15.35 -15.16 9.32
CA CYS A 76 14.02 -15.76 9.31
C CYS A 76 12.97 -14.76 9.78
N GLN A 77 13.24 -13.97 10.84
CA GLN A 77 12.34 -12.91 11.28
C GLN A 77 12.05 -11.92 10.15
N HIS A 78 13.08 -11.42 9.47
CA HIS A 78 12.92 -10.48 8.36
C HIS A 78 12.15 -11.05 7.18
N SER A 79 12.42 -12.32 6.84
CA SER A 79 11.74 -13.02 5.75
C SER A 79 10.27 -13.26 6.09
N LEU A 80 9.96 -13.58 7.35
CA LEU A 80 8.59 -13.75 7.82
C LEU A 80 7.84 -12.41 7.92
N ILE A 81 8.52 -11.32 8.30
CA ILE A 81 7.96 -9.95 8.23
C ILE A 81 7.60 -9.61 6.77
N ALA A 82 8.48 -9.89 5.82
CA ALA A 82 8.23 -9.66 4.40
C ALA A 82 7.00 -10.46 3.93
N LEU A 83 6.97 -11.76 4.22
CA LEU A 83 5.86 -12.64 3.85
C LEU A 83 4.53 -12.15 4.44
N LEU A 84 4.49 -11.92 5.75
CA LEU A 84 3.27 -11.49 6.46
C LEU A 84 2.84 -10.05 6.13
N SER A 85 3.69 -9.25 5.47
CA SER A 85 3.32 -7.92 5.00
C SER A 85 2.47 -7.95 3.72
N THR A 86 2.37 -9.10 3.07
CA THR A 86 1.48 -9.38 1.94
C THR A 86 0.17 -10.01 2.43
N GLU A 87 -0.91 -9.84 1.68
CA GLU A 87 -2.22 -10.42 2.03
C GLU A 87 -2.17 -11.95 1.92
N GLU A 88 -1.65 -12.46 0.80
CA GLU A 88 -1.59 -13.90 0.53
C GLU A 88 -0.62 -14.62 1.46
N GLY A 89 0.48 -13.95 1.85
CA GLY A 89 1.41 -14.49 2.83
C GLY A 89 0.81 -14.52 4.23
N ASN A 90 -0.06 -13.56 4.57
CA ASN A 90 -0.82 -13.59 5.81
C ASN A 90 -1.82 -14.76 5.83
N ASP A 91 -2.51 -14.99 4.72
CA ASP A 91 -3.43 -16.13 4.56
C ASP A 91 -2.70 -17.48 4.62
N LEU A 92 -1.51 -17.57 4.01
CA LEU A 92 -0.64 -18.74 4.10
C LEU A 92 -0.21 -19.05 5.53
N MET A 93 -0.06 -18.06 6.42
CA MET A 93 0.26 -18.33 7.82
C MET A 93 -0.97 -18.70 8.67
N LYS A 94 -2.18 -18.57 8.13
CA LYS A 94 -3.46 -18.85 8.80
C LYS A 94 -4.22 -20.03 8.20
N CYS A 95 -3.72 -20.62 7.13
CA CYS A 95 -4.36 -21.71 6.40
C CYS A 95 -4.54 -22.98 7.25
N GLU A 96 -5.47 -23.83 6.81
CA GLU A 96 -5.70 -25.17 7.36
C GLU A 96 -4.76 -26.20 6.72
N CYS A 97 -4.07 -26.97 7.55
CA CYS A 97 -3.19 -28.05 7.10
C CYS A 97 -3.96 -29.35 6.88
N SER A 98 -3.49 -30.13 5.91
CA SER A 98 -4.04 -31.44 5.57
C SER A 98 -3.27 -32.62 6.19
N ASP A 99 -2.03 -32.39 6.65
CA ASP A 99 -1.14 -33.41 7.19
C ASP A 99 -0.26 -32.90 8.35
N GLU A 100 0.33 -33.84 9.09
CA GLU A 100 1.20 -33.57 10.24
C GLU A 100 2.47 -32.81 9.84
N TYR A 101 2.96 -33.01 8.61
CA TYR A 101 4.14 -32.29 8.12
C TYR A 101 3.86 -30.79 7.99
N CYS A 102 2.71 -30.41 7.44
CA CYS A 102 2.28 -29.03 7.33
C CYS A 102 2.13 -28.38 8.71
N GLU A 103 1.52 -29.08 9.67
CA GLU A 103 1.37 -28.57 11.05
C GLU A 103 2.72 -28.40 11.73
N ASP A 104 3.63 -29.38 11.64
CA ASP A 104 4.99 -29.28 12.20
C ASP A 104 5.75 -28.08 11.62
N GLN A 105 5.66 -27.83 10.31
CA GLN A 105 6.30 -26.67 9.68
C GLN A 105 5.73 -25.34 10.18
N LYS A 106 4.40 -25.25 10.37
CA LYS A 106 3.76 -24.06 10.96
C LYS A 106 4.19 -23.87 12.41
N ASP A 107 4.10 -24.91 13.23
CA ASP A 107 4.44 -24.88 14.65
C ASP A 107 5.90 -24.49 14.90
N ARG A 108 6.83 -24.98 14.08
CA ARG A 108 8.25 -24.57 14.14
C ARG A 108 8.45 -23.08 13.91
N SER A 109 7.68 -22.49 12.99
CA SER A 109 7.78 -21.07 12.66
C SER A 109 7.19 -20.16 13.76
N GLU A 110 6.36 -20.69 14.66
CA GLU A 110 5.73 -19.92 15.75
C GLU A 110 6.74 -19.30 16.72
N VAL A 111 7.94 -19.88 16.86
CA VAL A 111 9.04 -19.30 17.67
C VAL A 111 9.38 -17.86 17.24
N CYS A 112 9.14 -17.52 15.97
CA CYS A 112 9.40 -16.21 15.39
C CYS A 112 8.24 -15.22 15.57
N ARG A 113 7.02 -15.71 15.77
CA ARG A 113 5.78 -14.90 15.68
C ARG A 113 5.74 -13.72 16.65
N PRO A 114 6.16 -13.82 17.92
CA PRO A 114 6.14 -12.68 18.84
C PRO A 114 7.01 -11.51 18.36
N GLN A 115 8.21 -11.82 17.87
CA GLN A 115 9.19 -10.82 17.41
C GLN A 115 8.75 -10.17 16.10
N VAL A 116 8.18 -10.96 15.20
CA VAL A 116 7.64 -10.50 13.92
C VAL A 116 6.44 -9.57 14.10
N MET A 117 5.46 -9.98 14.91
CA MET A 117 4.28 -9.15 15.19
C MET A 117 4.64 -7.85 15.90
N HIS A 118 5.57 -7.91 16.85
CA HIS A 118 6.09 -6.71 17.50
C HIS A 118 6.68 -5.72 16.49
N SER A 119 7.51 -6.20 15.57
CA SER A 119 8.16 -5.36 14.54
C SER A 119 7.13 -4.79 13.54
N MET A 120 6.14 -5.58 13.14
CA MET A 120 5.11 -5.13 12.20
C MET A 120 4.19 -4.06 12.80
N ASN A 121 3.90 -4.13 14.09
CA ASN A 121 2.99 -3.19 14.77
C ASN A 121 3.65 -1.85 15.14
N GLN A 122 4.98 -1.77 15.15
CA GLN A 122 5.68 -0.51 15.44
C GLN A 122 5.57 0.49 14.29
N VAL A 123 5.31 1.77 14.60
CA VAL A 123 5.31 2.84 13.59
C VAL A 123 6.72 3.07 13.02
N VAL A 124 7.72 3.08 13.91
CA VAL A 124 9.13 3.28 13.56
C VAL A 124 9.87 1.96 13.73
N VAL A 125 10.39 1.44 12.62
CA VAL A 125 11.15 0.19 12.56
C VAL A 125 12.58 0.46 12.07
N PRO A 126 13.52 -0.49 12.24
CA PRO A 126 14.81 -0.42 11.57
C PRO A 126 14.67 -0.27 10.06
N CYS A 127 15.54 0.52 9.41
CA CYS A 127 15.44 0.77 7.98
C CYS A 127 15.54 -0.50 7.13
N ARG A 128 16.35 -1.47 7.55
CA ARG A 128 16.39 -2.81 6.93
C ARG A 128 15.02 -3.50 6.93
N VAL A 129 14.28 -3.45 8.03
CA VAL A 129 12.96 -4.08 8.18
C VAL A 129 11.95 -3.40 7.26
N ALA A 130 12.00 -2.06 7.19
CA ALA A 130 11.17 -1.30 6.26
C ALA A 130 11.48 -1.65 4.79
N GLN A 131 12.74 -1.95 4.45
CA GLN A 131 13.11 -2.42 3.11
C GLN A 131 12.52 -3.80 2.81
N TRP A 132 12.58 -4.74 3.76
CA TRP A 132 11.96 -6.06 3.62
C TRP A 132 10.45 -5.99 3.36
N ILE A 133 9.75 -5.10 4.08
CA ILE A 133 8.32 -4.85 3.86
C ILE A 133 8.05 -4.28 2.47
N CYS A 134 8.88 -3.34 2.01
CA CYS A 134 8.73 -2.75 0.68
C CYS A 134 9.08 -3.74 -0.44
N ALA A 135 10.09 -4.58 -0.24
CA ALA A 135 10.51 -5.59 -1.20
C ALA A 135 9.45 -6.67 -1.44
N ALA A 136 8.60 -6.94 -0.45
CA ALA A 136 7.49 -7.89 -0.56
C ALA A 136 6.33 -7.38 -1.44
N ASP A 137 6.33 -6.10 -1.80
CA ASP A 137 5.34 -5.49 -2.69
C ASP A 137 5.97 -5.08 -4.02
N ALA A 138 5.37 -5.48 -5.14
CA ALA A 138 5.98 -5.30 -6.45
C ALA A 138 6.11 -3.81 -6.85
N GLU A 139 5.09 -3.00 -6.52
CA GLU A 139 5.09 -1.57 -6.82
C GLU A 139 6.10 -0.82 -5.94
N CYS A 140 6.10 -1.11 -4.63
CA CYS A 140 7.04 -0.54 -3.68
C CYS A 140 8.48 -0.90 -4.02
N SER A 141 8.77 -2.18 -4.29
CA SER A 141 10.10 -2.64 -4.68
C SER A 141 10.59 -1.91 -5.93
N THR A 142 9.75 -1.77 -6.95
CA THR A 142 10.10 -1.04 -8.18
C THR A 142 10.38 0.44 -7.90
N ALA A 143 9.57 1.08 -7.07
CA ALA A 143 9.78 2.48 -6.67
C ALA A 143 11.08 2.65 -5.87
N PHE A 144 11.40 1.69 -5.01
CA PHE A 144 12.62 1.66 -4.22
C PHE A 144 13.86 1.48 -5.10
N ASP A 145 13.78 0.65 -6.14
CA ASP A 145 14.84 0.52 -7.14
C ASP A 145 15.11 1.82 -7.90
N TYR A 146 14.06 2.57 -8.26
CA TYR A 146 14.23 3.89 -8.85
C TYR A 146 14.92 4.87 -7.90
N TYR A 147 14.56 4.84 -6.62
CA TYR A 147 15.25 5.61 -5.59
C TYR A 147 16.74 5.24 -5.54
N ASN A 148 17.07 3.96 -5.40
CA ASN A 148 18.46 3.47 -5.33
C ASN A 148 19.26 3.79 -6.59
N ARG A 149 18.64 3.72 -7.76
CA ARG A 149 19.29 3.99 -9.05
C ARG A 149 19.55 5.48 -9.27
N TYR A 150 18.56 6.33 -9.02
CA TYR A 150 18.60 7.73 -9.41
C TYR A 150 19.12 8.67 -8.30
N CYS A 151 19.17 8.20 -7.06
CA CYS A 151 19.65 8.99 -5.92
C CYS A 151 21.09 8.72 -5.49
N ARG A 152 21.88 7.92 -6.24
CA ARG A 152 23.29 7.63 -5.90
C ARG A 152 24.13 8.89 -5.60
N ALA A 153 23.98 9.94 -6.40
CA ALA A 153 24.69 11.20 -6.17
C ALA A 153 24.26 11.90 -4.87
N MET A 154 23.01 11.74 -4.45
CA MET A 154 22.50 12.23 -3.17
C MET A 154 23.07 11.39 -2.02
N PHE A 155 23.15 10.06 -2.15
CA PHE A 155 23.73 9.18 -1.13
C PHE A 155 25.16 9.58 -0.77
N HIS A 156 25.96 9.98 -1.77
CA HIS A 156 27.32 10.49 -1.58
C HIS A 156 27.40 12.00 -1.22
N GLY A 157 26.29 12.63 -0.85
CA GLY A 157 26.29 14.03 -0.38
C GLY A 157 26.50 15.09 -1.45
N LYS A 158 26.38 14.77 -2.75
CA LYS A 158 26.69 15.71 -3.85
C LYS A 158 25.51 16.62 -4.19
N LYS A 159 24.42 16.07 -4.73
CA LYS A 159 23.24 16.84 -5.16
C LYS A 159 21.98 15.98 -5.20
N CYS A 160 20.84 16.61 -4.94
CA CYS A 160 19.52 16.04 -5.22
C CYS A 160 19.11 16.42 -6.65
N THR A 161 19.15 15.47 -7.59
CA THR A 161 18.72 15.70 -8.98
C THR A 161 17.20 15.74 -9.06
N ALA A 162 16.64 16.37 -10.11
CA ALA A 162 15.20 16.35 -10.34
C ALA A 162 14.66 14.91 -10.48
N ARG A 163 15.44 14.01 -11.10
CA ARG A 163 15.10 12.59 -11.22
C ARG A 163 15.09 11.89 -9.85
N CYS A 164 16.09 12.13 -9.00
CA CYS A 164 16.11 11.61 -7.62
C CYS A 164 14.91 12.14 -6.81
N HIS A 165 14.64 13.45 -6.87
CA HIS A 165 13.49 14.03 -6.17
C HIS A 165 12.16 13.43 -6.64
N ASN A 166 12.01 13.16 -7.94
CA ASN A 166 10.84 12.45 -8.47
C ASN A 166 10.76 11.02 -7.91
N SER A 167 11.86 10.27 -7.91
CA SER A 167 11.91 8.91 -7.35
C SER A 167 11.53 8.87 -5.87
N ILE A 168 12.00 9.83 -5.06
CA ILE A 168 11.59 9.96 -3.66
C ILE A 168 10.07 10.22 -3.56
N SER A 169 9.52 11.08 -4.42
CA SER A 169 8.07 11.33 -4.43
C SER A 169 7.27 10.11 -4.85
N ILE A 170 7.76 9.28 -5.77
CA ILE A 170 7.08 8.04 -6.20
C ILE A 170 7.12 7.02 -5.06
N LEU A 171 8.27 6.85 -4.42
CA LEU A 171 8.45 5.95 -3.29
C LEU A 171 7.54 6.32 -2.11
N ARG A 172 7.47 7.60 -1.76
CA ARG A 172 6.62 8.08 -0.64
C ARG A 172 5.12 7.90 -0.85
N ARG A 173 4.66 7.60 -2.07
CA ARG A 173 3.24 7.32 -2.37
C ARG A 173 2.86 5.87 -2.14
N GLN A 174 3.84 4.97 -2.02
CA GLN A 174 3.60 3.54 -1.83
C GLN A 174 3.20 3.30 -0.37
N GLU A 175 2.08 2.62 -0.15
CA GLU A 175 1.59 2.32 1.20
C GLU A 175 2.63 1.54 2.01
N LYS A 176 3.24 0.52 1.37
CA LYS A 176 4.28 -0.34 1.98
C LYS A 176 5.61 0.39 2.19
N ALA A 177 5.81 1.57 1.60
CA ALA A 177 6.97 2.43 1.87
C ALA A 177 6.78 3.36 3.07
N THR A 178 5.61 3.42 3.69
CA THR A 178 5.35 4.35 4.82
C THR A 178 6.41 4.21 5.91
N LYS A 179 6.74 2.97 6.28
CA LYS A 179 7.79 2.69 7.28
C LYS A 179 9.19 3.12 6.82
N LEU A 180 9.49 3.08 5.52
CA LEU A 180 10.77 3.57 4.97
C LEU A 180 10.94 5.08 5.16
N THR A 181 9.84 5.83 5.22
CA THR A 181 9.91 7.30 5.36
C THR A 181 10.30 7.76 6.76
N VAL A 182 10.02 6.95 7.78
CA VAL A 182 10.23 7.27 9.20
C VAL A 182 11.13 6.24 9.91
N CYS A 183 11.81 5.38 9.15
CA CYS A 183 12.63 4.32 9.74
C CYS A 183 13.83 4.88 10.50
N ARG A 184 14.30 4.11 11.48
CA ARG A 184 15.50 4.42 12.26
C ARG A 184 16.68 3.60 11.74
N CYS A 185 17.83 4.25 11.57
CA CYS A 185 19.09 3.56 11.31
C CYS A 185 19.64 2.99 12.62
N ASP A 186 19.85 1.67 12.69
CA ASP A 186 20.40 1.00 13.87
C ASP A 186 21.89 0.64 13.71
N GLY A 187 22.45 0.79 12.51
CA GLY A 187 23.86 0.55 12.21
C GLY A 187 24.16 -0.90 11.83
N THR A 188 23.13 -1.73 11.66
CA THR A 188 23.26 -3.11 11.17
C THR A 188 23.14 -3.22 9.65
N GLU A 189 22.88 -2.09 8.98
CA GLU A 189 22.76 -2.02 7.53
C GLU A 189 24.13 -2.16 6.83
N ASP A 190 24.14 -2.68 5.60
CA ASP A 190 25.31 -2.81 4.73
C ASP A 190 25.69 -1.50 4.03
N TYR A 191 24.99 -0.42 4.33
CA TYR A 191 25.18 0.93 3.78
C TYR A 191 25.14 1.99 4.89
N ASP A 192 25.71 3.18 4.62
CA ASP A 192 25.68 4.30 5.58
C ASP A 192 24.30 4.97 5.65
N CYS A 193 23.39 4.33 6.38
CA CYS A 193 22.01 4.76 6.54
C CYS A 193 21.91 6.20 7.08
N ARG A 194 22.71 6.55 8.09
CA ARG A 194 22.67 7.88 8.71
C ARG A 194 23.20 8.97 7.79
N ALA A 195 24.22 8.70 6.98
CA ALA A 195 24.67 9.66 5.97
C ALA A 195 23.59 9.85 4.89
N ILE A 196 22.96 8.78 4.41
CA ILE A 196 21.91 8.87 3.39
C ILE A 196 20.72 9.71 3.89
N GLN A 197 20.21 9.45 5.10
CA GLN A 197 19.11 10.23 5.67
C GLN A 197 19.47 11.72 5.80
N ARG A 198 20.63 12.03 6.40
CA ARG A 198 21.12 13.42 6.53
C ARG A 198 21.29 14.11 5.17
N ASN A 199 21.87 13.41 4.19
CA ASN A 199 22.08 13.94 2.84
C ASN A 199 20.74 14.20 2.14
N MET A 200 19.77 13.29 2.29
CA MET A 200 18.44 13.44 1.72
C MET A 200 17.75 14.69 2.28
N ASP A 201 17.76 14.86 3.60
CA ASP A 201 17.16 16.03 4.25
C ASP A 201 17.82 17.33 3.81
N LYS A 202 19.15 17.37 3.83
CA LYS A 202 19.94 18.56 3.48
C LYS A 202 19.82 18.93 1.99
N LEU A 203 19.86 17.95 1.10
CA LEU A 203 19.98 18.20 -0.35
C LEU A 203 18.64 18.25 -1.06
N CYS A 204 17.65 17.46 -0.62
CA CYS A 204 16.35 17.38 -1.30
C CYS A 204 15.28 18.27 -0.65
N PHE A 205 15.32 18.50 0.66
CA PHE A 205 14.23 19.18 1.38
C PHE A 205 14.61 20.55 1.96
N HIS A 206 15.85 20.76 2.41
CA HIS A 206 16.26 22.06 2.97
C HIS A 206 16.41 23.21 1.95
N GLN A 207 16.53 22.93 0.65
CA GLN A 207 16.77 23.98 -0.36
C GLN A 207 15.51 24.72 -0.85
N ARG A 208 14.31 24.36 -0.38
CA ARG A 208 13.05 25.00 -0.83
C ARG A 208 12.78 26.37 -0.21
N HIS A 209 13.53 26.79 0.81
CA HIS A 209 13.40 28.14 1.39
C HIS A 209 14.31 29.20 0.75
N ASN A 210 15.34 28.81 -0.02
CA ASN A 210 16.34 29.76 -0.54
C ASN A 210 16.29 29.97 -2.06
N LYS A 211 15.32 29.38 -2.78
CA LYS A 211 15.24 29.47 -4.25
C LYS A 211 14.23 30.51 -4.78
N THR A 212 13.72 31.39 -3.91
CA THR A 212 12.85 32.51 -4.32
C THR A 212 13.59 33.81 -4.66
N HIS A 213 14.93 33.85 -4.60
CA HIS A 213 15.71 35.08 -4.85
C HIS A 213 16.83 34.96 -5.88
N HIS A 214 16.61 34.23 -6.98
CA HIS A 214 17.39 34.48 -8.20
C HIS A 214 16.46 34.74 -9.37
N HIS A 215 15.89 35.95 -9.37
CA HIS A 215 15.49 36.62 -10.58
C HIS A 215 16.75 36.74 -11.45
N HIS A 216 16.85 35.90 -12.48
CA HIS A 216 17.86 36.11 -13.50
C HIS A 216 17.35 37.26 -14.37
N GLN A 217 17.83 38.46 -14.03
CA GLN A 217 17.72 39.67 -14.85
C GLN A 217 18.45 39.38 -16.17
N GLN A 218 17.68 39.19 -17.24
CA GLN A 218 18.23 39.14 -18.59
C GLN A 218 18.51 40.59 -19.04
N PRO A 219 19.69 40.92 -19.59
CA PRO A 219 19.99 42.29 -19.99
C PRO A 219 19.13 42.74 -21.17
N GLN A 220 18.52 43.91 -21.04
CA GLN A 220 17.80 44.60 -22.10
C GLN A 220 18.78 45.26 -23.09
N GLN A 221 18.51 45.15 -24.39
CA GLN A 221 18.99 46.07 -25.43
C GLN A 221 17.93 46.17 -26.57
N PRO A 222 17.97 47.24 -27.39
CA PRO A 222 16.83 48.16 -27.60
C PRO A 222 16.00 47.95 -28.88
N LYS A 223 14.89 48.69 -28.94
CA LYS A 223 13.81 48.72 -29.95
C LYS A 223 14.26 49.08 -31.37
N GLY A 224 13.61 48.46 -32.37
CA GLY A 224 13.54 48.90 -33.76
C GLY A 224 12.26 48.38 -34.46
N GLU A 225 11.50 49.34 -35.01
CA GLU A 225 10.33 49.33 -35.94
C GLU A 225 10.56 48.45 -37.20
N THR A 226 9.64 47.89 -38.01
CA THR A 226 8.18 48.07 -38.30
C THR A 226 7.66 46.89 -39.18
N VAL A 227 6.32 46.83 -39.35
CA VAL A 227 5.48 46.23 -40.44
C VAL A 227 4.85 44.84 -40.20
N PRO A 228 3.51 44.69 -40.39
CA PRO A 228 2.76 43.48 -40.02
C PRO A 228 2.66 42.47 -41.17
N THR A 229 2.56 41.19 -40.83
CA THR A 229 2.07 40.15 -41.75
C THR A 229 0.96 39.36 -41.07
N VAL A 230 -0.19 39.38 -41.72
CA VAL A 230 -1.40 38.63 -41.40
C VAL A 230 -1.15 37.15 -41.65
N VAL A 231 -1.30 36.31 -40.63
CA VAL A 231 -1.53 34.87 -40.82
C VAL A 231 -2.64 34.43 -39.88
N LEU A 232 -3.77 34.07 -40.48
CA LEU A 232 -4.90 33.41 -39.84
C LEU A 232 -4.46 32.09 -39.21
N VAL A 233 -4.70 31.92 -37.90
CA VAL A 233 -4.73 30.59 -37.29
C VAL A 233 -6.02 30.42 -36.51
N SER A 234 -6.70 29.36 -36.91
CA SER A 234 -7.96 28.80 -36.45
C SER A 234 -8.06 28.68 -34.93
N GLY A 235 -9.22 29.06 -34.39
CA GLY A 235 -9.59 28.86 -33.01
C GLY A 235 -9.95 27.40 -32.71
N CYS A 236 -9.57 26.94 -31.53
CA CYS A 236 -10.18 25.79 -30.88
C CYS A 236 -10.39 26.16 -29.40
N GLU A 237 -11.63 26.45 -29.07
CA GLU A 237 -12.14 26.55 -27.70
C GLU A 237 -12.14 25.15 -27.07
N GLY A 238 -11.24 24.93 -26.11
CA GLY A 238 -11.20 23.73 -25.29
C GLY A 238 -11.91 23.98 -23.96
N ALA A 239 -13.18 23.60 -23.89
CA ALA A 239 -14.01 23.70 -22.70
C ALA A 239 -13.48 22.86 -21.53
N ILE A 240 -13.39 23.49 -20.36
CA ILE A 240 -13.15 22.88 -19.06
C ILE A 240 -14.37 22.03 -18.68
N THR A 241 -14.27 20.70 -18.76
CA THR A 241 -15.32 19.80 -18.24
C THR A 241 -14.90 19.21 -16.89
N ARG A 242 -15.54 19.71 -15.83
CA ARG A 242 -15.62 19.10 -14.50
C ARG A 242 -16.27 17.70 -14.62
N ARG A 243 -15.56 16.63 -14.29
CA ARG A 243 -16.20 15.33 -13.97
C ARG A 243 -16.54 15.28 -12.48
N ARG A 244 -17.81 15.55 -12.16
CA ARG A 244 -18.51 15.02 -10.97
C ARG A 244 -19.81 14.39 -11.47
N ALA A 245 -20.24 13.34 -10.78
CA ALA A 245 -21.49 12.58 -10.93
C ALA A 245 -21.47 11.42 -11.95
N ALA A 246 -21.01 10.26 -11.48
CA ALA A 246 -21.45 8.95 -11.97
C ALA A 246 -21.62 8.03 -10.75
N ALA A 247 -22.61 8.31 -9.90
CA ALA A 247 -22.97 7.44 -8.78
C ALA A 247 -24.47 7.47 -8.43
N THR A 248 -25.32 8.05 -9.28
CA THR A 248 -26.75 8.26 -8.96
C THR A 248 -27.73 7.72 -10.01
N TRP A 249 -27.25 7.00 -11.03
CA TRP A 249 -28.12 6.44 -12.09
C TRP A 249 -28.28 4.92 -12.08
N LEU A 250 -27.62 4.20 -11.16
CA LEU A 250 -27.78 2.75 -11.01
C LEU A 250 -28.84 2.35 -9.97
N VAL A 251 -29.37 3.31 -9.19
CA VAL A 251 -30.35 3.03 -8.12
C VAL A 251 -31.80 3.21 -8.60
N LEU A 252 -32.05 3.95 -9.68
CA LEU A 252 -33.43 4.21 -10.16
C LEU A 252 -33.96 3.21 -11.20
N THR A 253 -33.12 2.39 -11.83
CA THR A 253 -33.59 1.39 -12.83
C THR A 253 -34.07 0.09 -12.19
N ILE A 254 -33.69 -0.20 -10.94
CA ILE A 254 -34.14 -1.40 -10.23
C ILE A 254 -35.59 -1.23 -9.70
N LEU A 255 -36.05 0.00 -9.45
CA LEU A 255 -37.41 0.26 -8.94
C LEU A 255 -38.49 0.29 -10.02
N ALA A 256 -38.14 0.42 -11.31
CA ALA A 256 -39.12 0.41 -12.40
C ALA A 256 -39.44 -1.01 -12.94
N GLY A 257 -38.59 -2.01 -12.67
CA GLY A 257 -38.80 -3.40 -13.11
C GLY A 257 -39.78 -4.21 -12.24
N TYR A 258 -40.08 -3.75 -11.02
CA TYR A 258 -40.94 -4.47 -10.08
C TYR A 258 -42.44 -4.14 -10.18
N LEU A 259 -42.84 -3.15 -11.00
CA LEU A 259 -44.25 -2.76 -11.17
C LEU A 259 -44.94 -3.37 -12.40
N SER A 260 -44.35 -4.36 -13.07
CA SER A 260 -44.95 -5.02 -14.25
C SER A 260 -45.18 -6.53 -14.10
N VAL A 261 -45.04 -7.07 -12.88
CA VAL A 261 -45.48 -8.44 -12.56
C VAL A 261 -46.24 -8.43 -11.23
N THR A 262 -47.46 -7.91 -11.26
CA THR A 262 -48.63 -8.32 -10.46
C THR A 262 -49.88 -7.69 -11.05
#